data_AF-A0A6C2YRJ3-F1
#
_entry.id   AF-A0A6C2YRJ3-F1
#
_cell.length_a   1.000
_cell.length_b   1.000
_cell.length_c   1.000
_cell.angle_alpha   90.00
_cell.angle_beta   90.00
_cell.angle_gamma   90.00
#
_symmetry.space_group_name_H-M   'P 1'
#
loop_
_entity.id
_entity.type
_entity.pdbx_description
1 polymer ?
#
loop_
_entity_poly.entity_id
_entity_poly.type
_entity_poly.pdbx_seq_one_letter_code
_entity_poly.pdbx_strand_id
1 'polypeptide(L)'
;MPQFRAMMERMLADGQIDAQEVEELRAFLYADGKIDRKEAEFLLELHRRIERVTPAFERFFYQAIKSHILTDGAIDREEVTWLRSMILADGKVDEREKKLLRELKGEAKAISPEFDQLYAECILA
;
A
#
# COMPACT_ATOMS: atom_id res chain seq x y z
N MET A 1 6.45 -11.12 -13.26
CA MET A 1 5.47 -11.60 -14.26
C MET A 1 5.46 -10.63 -15.44
N PRO A 2 5.44 -11.11 -16.70
CA PRO A 2 5.45 -10.24 -17.88
C PRO A 2 4.23 -9.30 -17.95
N GLN A 3 3.06 -9.77 -17.50
CA GLN A 3 1.81 -9.01 -17.40
C GLN A 3 1.89 -7.76 -16.49
N PHE A 4 2.53 -7.85 -15.32
CA PHE A 4 2.75 -6.70 -14.43
C PHE A 4 3.56 -5.60 -15.13
N ARG A 5 4.67 -5.97 -15.78
CA ARG A 5 5.56 -5.01 -16.44
C ARG A 5 4.88 -4.31 -17.62
N ALA A 6 4.20 -5.05 -18.48
CA ALA A 6 3.48 -4.47 -19.61
C ALA A 6 2.38 -3.50 -19.15
N MET A 7 1.69 -3.83 -18.05
CA MET A 7 0.67 -2.95 -17.48
C MET A 7 1.27 -1.66 -16.91
N MET A 8 2.39 -1.75 -16.18
CA MET A 8 3.11 -0.56 -15.70
C MET A 8 3.60 0.31 -16.84
N GLU A 9 4.21 -0.26 -17.88
CA GLU A 9 4.71 0.53 -19.02
C GLU A 9 3.59 1.33 -19.68
N ARG A 10 2.38 0.76 -19.78
CA ARG A 10 1.21 1.46 -20.29
C ARG A 10 0.73 2.58 -19.35
N MET A 11 0.60 2.29 -18.05
CA MET A 11 0.11 3.25 -17.02
C MET A 11 1.13 4.34 -16.68
N LEU A 12 2.42 4.12 -16.99
CA LEU A 12 3.46 5.14 -16.84
C LEU A 12 3.63 5.97 -18.11
N ALA A 13 2.99 5.59 -19.23
CA ALA A 13 3.17 6.28 -20.51
C ALA A 13 2.55 7.69 -20.52
N ASP A 14 1.45 7.89 -19.79
CA ASP A 14 0.80 9.19 -19.60
C ASP A 14 1.18 9.86 -18.27
N GLY A 15 1.95 9.16 -17.42
CA GLY A 15 2.53 9.65 -16.18
C GLY A 15 1.57 9.76 -14.99
N GLN A 16 0.34 9.25 -15.13
CA GLN A 16 -0.69 9.30 -14.09
C GLN A 16 -1.55 8.04 -14.17
N ILE A 17 -2.26 7.72 -13.09
CA ILE A 17 -3.21 6.59 -13.09
C ILE A 17 -4.60 7.15 -12.90
N ASP A 18 -5.44 7.08 -13.93
CA ASP A 18 -6.81 7.57 -13.87
C ASP A 18 -7.77 6.58 -13.18
N ALA A 19 -9.04 6.97 -13.03
CA ALA A 19 -10.03 6.12 -12.37
C ALA A 19 -10.34 4.83 -13.14
N GLN A 20 -10.25 4.82 -14.46
CA GLN A 20 -10.47 3.63 -15.28
C GLN A 20 -9.30 2.65 -15.10
N GLU A 21 -8.07 3.15 -15.12
CA GLU A 21 -6.87 2.35 -14.90
C GLU A 21 -6.80 1.78 -13.47
N VAL A 22 -7.33 2.50 -12.48
CA VAL A 22 -7.52 1.98 -11.12
C VAL A 22 -8.44 0.77 -11.11
N GLU A 23 -9.56 0.79 -11.85
CA GLU A 23 -10.47 -0.36 -11.93
C GLU A 23 -9.82 -1.54 -12.66
N GLU A 24 -9.01 -1.29 -13.68
CA GLU A 24 -8.22 -2.33 -14.36
C GLU A 24 -7.18 -2.96 -13.41
N LEU A 25 -6.45 -2.13 -12.65
CA LEU A 25 -5.55 -2.57 -11.59
C LEU A 25 -6.26 -3.40 -10.55
N ARG A 26 -7.42 -2.93 -10.09
CA ARG A 26 -8.22 -3.62 -9.10
C ARG A 26 -8.67 -4.99 -9.60
N ALA A 27 -9.23 -5.07 -10.81
CA ALA A 27 -9.66 -6.33 -11.39
C ALA A 27 -8.48 -7.32 -11.57
N PHE A 28 -7.30 -6.79 -11.89
CA PHE A 28 -6.10 -7.58 -12.10
C PHE A 28 -5.49 -8.10 -10.80
N LEU A 29 -5.39 -7.24 -9.78
CA LEU A 29 -4.78 -7.59 -8.50
C LEU A 29 -5.71 -8.41 -7.61
N TYR A 30 -7.02 -8.13 -7.62
CA TYR A 30 -7.99 -8.92 -6.88
C TYR A 30 -8.53 -10.12 -7.68
N ALA A 31 -7.84 -10.54 -8.74
CA ALA A 31 -8.29 -11.66 -9.58
C ALA A 31 -8.39 -12.98 -8.78
N ASP A 32 -7.56 -13.16 -7.75
CA ASP A 32 -7.60 -14.31 -6.84
C ASP A 32 -8.44 -14.04 -5.56
N GLY A 33 -9.07 -12.87 -5.48
CA GLY A 33 -9.92 -12.42 -4.37
C GLY A 33 -9.18 -11.75 -3.21
N LYS A 34 -7.85 -11.67 -3.22
CA LYS A 34 -7.04 -11.01 -2.18
C LYS A 34 -5.87 -10.26 -2.80
N ILE A 35 -5.05 -9.64 -1.95
CA ILE A 35 -3.77 -9.05 -2.38
C ILE A 35 -2.65 -9.76 -1.65
N ASP A 36 -1.82 -10.46 -2.41
CA ASP A 36 -0.62 -11.09 -1.90
C ASP A 36 0.56 -10.11 -1.83
N ARG A 37 1.68 -10.59 -1.29
CA ARG A 37 2.89 -9.78 -1.12
C ARG A 37 3.43 -9.24 -2.45
N LYS A 38 3.38 -10.04 -3.51
CA LYS A 38 3.93 -9.66 -4.82
C LYS A 38 3.07 -8.59 -5.47
N GLU A 39 1.76 -8.68 -5.31
CA GLU A 39 0.79 -7.70 -5.78
C GLU A 39 0.92 -6.37 -5.02
N ALA A 40 1.11 -6.43 -3.70
CA ALA A 40 1.37 -5.26 -2.88
C ALA A 40 2.72 -4.59 -3.23
N GLU A 41 3.78 -5.38 -3.47
CA GLU A 41 5.09 -4.89 -3.92
C GLU A 41 5.00 -4.24 -5.30
N PHE A 42 4.23 -4.82 -6.22
CA PHE A 42 3.95 -4.25 -7.53
C PHE A 42 3.27 -2.88 -7.42
N LEU A 43 2.23 -2.76 -6.58
CA LEU A 43 1.55 -1.49 -6.33
C LEU A 43 2.49 -0.44 -5.73
N LEU A 44 3.37 -0.85 -4.82
CA LEU A 44 4.36 0.04 -4.21
C LEU A 44 5.37 0.53 -5.24
N GLU A 45 5.86 -0.34 -6.13
CA GLU A 45 6.73 0.05 -7.24
C GLU A 45 6.03 1.05 -8.17
N LEU A 46 4.77 0.77 -8.52
CA LEU A 46 3.97 1.66 -9.36
C LEU A 46 3.79 3.04 -8.71
N HIS A 47 3.41 3.08 -7.43
CA HIS A 47 3.26 4.34 -6.67
C HIS A 47 4.56 5.16 -6.61
N ARG A 48 5.73 4.51 -6.55
CA ARG A 48 7.03 5.20 -6.57
C ARG A 48 7.43 5.76 -7.93
N ARG A 49 6.86 5.22 -9.02
CA ARG A 49 7.24 5.57 -10.40
C ARG A 49 6.29 6.56 -11.08
N ILE A 50 5.05 6.64 -10.62
CA ILE A 50 4.08 7.62 -11.15
C ILE A 50 4.50 9.05 -10.79
N GLU A 51 4.41 9.95 -11.75
CA GLU A 51 4.74 11.36 -11.53
C GLU A 51 3.61 12.08 -10.80
N ARG A 52 2.36 11.72 -11.09
CA ARG A 52 1.16 12.30 -10.46
C ARG A 52 0.28 11.22 -9.86
N VAL A 53 0.26 11.19 -8.54
CA VAL A 53 -0.67 10.38 -7.77
C VAL A 53 -2.07 11.00 -7.87
N THR A 54 -3.03 10.31 -8.48
CA THR A 54 -4.42 10.76 -8.48
C THR A 54 -5.13 10.34 -7.19
N PRO A 55 -6.14 11.08 -6.71
CA PRO A 55 -6.89 10.69 -5.52
C PRO A 55 -7.58 9.33 -5.64
N ALA A 56 -7.89 8.87 -6.85
CA ALA A 56 -8.47 7.56 -7.09
C ALA A 56 -7.45 6.45 -6.84
N PHE A 57 -6.27 6.56 -7.45
CA PHE A 57 -5.18 5.60 -7.29
C PHE A 57 -4.69 5.57 -5.85
N GLU A 58 -4.54 6.73 -5.22
CA GLU A 58 -4.12 6.83 -3.82
C GLU A 58 -5.06 6.09 -2.86
N ARG A 59 -6.38 6.31 -2.99
CA ARG A 59 -7.37 5.60 -2.16
C ARG A 59 -7.30 4.09 -2.38
N PHE A 60 -7.19 3.68 -3.64
CA PHE A 60 -7.07 2.27 -4.00
C PHE A 60 -5.79 1.65 -3.42
N PHE A 61 -4.65 2.35 -3.56
CA PHE A 61 -3.37 1.95 -3.01
C PHE A 61 -3.48 1.68 -1.51
N TYR A 62 -3.87 2.67 -0.70
CA TYR A 62 -3.98 2.48 0.75
C TYR A 62 -4.96 1.36 1.14
N GLN A 63 -6.07 1.22 0.41
CA GLN A 63 -7.02 0.12 0.64
C GLN A 63 -6.41 -1.26 0.35
N ALA A 64 -5.66 -1.37 -0.74
CA ALA A 64 -4.95 -2.58 -1.13
C ALA A 64 -3.88 -2.98 -0.11
N ILE A 65 -3.04 -2.03 0.28
CA ILE A 65 -2.00 -2.21 1.31
C ILE A 65 -2.62 -2.65 2.63
N LYS A 66 -3.71 -1.98 3.07
CA LYS A 66 -4.44 -2.36 4.29
C LYS A 66 -4.98 -3.78 4.20
N SER A 67 -5.61 -4.13 3.07
CA SER A 67 -6.17 -5.47 2.85
C SER A 67 -5.08 -6.55 2.89
N HIS A 68 -3.88 -6.25 2.36
CA HIS A 68 -2.75 -7.16 2.40
C HIS A 68 -2.29 -7.41 3.84
N ILE A 69 -2.04 -6.35 4.61
CA ILE A 69 -1.56 -6.43 6.01
C ILE A 69 -2.60 -7.08 6.93
N LEU A 70 -3.89 -6.83 6.70
CA LEU A 70 -4.93 -7.40 7.55
C LEU A 70 -5.40 -8.79 7.08
N THR A 71 -4.66 -9.43 6.15
CA THR A 71 -5.08 -10.72 5.55
C THR A 71 -5.25 -11.81 6.61
N ASP A 72 -4.33 -11.91 7.57
CA ASP A 72 -4.42 -12.85 8.69
C ASP A 72 -5.02 -12.21 9.97
N GLY A 73 -5.23 -10.89 9.93
CA GLY A 73 -5.76 -10.09 11.02
C GLY A 73 -4.74 -9.79 12.13
N ALA A 74 -3.48 -10.16 11.97
CA ALA A 74 -2.38 -9.74 12.82
C ALA A 74 -1.51 -8.72 12.07
N ILE A 75 -0.69 -7.96 12.80
CA ILE A 75 0.37 -7.15 12.20
C ILE A 75 1.70 -7.62 12.78
N ASP A 76 2.38 -8.48 12.03
CA ASP A 76 3.62 -9.10 12.45
C ASP A 76 4.87 -8.24 12.12
N ARG A 77 6.04 -8.75 12.49
CA ARG A 77 7.31 -8.06 12.26
C ARG A 77 7.65 -7.89 10.78
N GLU A 78 7.29 -8.84 9.92
CA GLU A 78 7.55 -8.77 8.47
C GLU A 78 6.68 -7.68 7.82
N GLU A 79 5.42 -7.61 8.22
CA GLU A 79 4.48 -6.59 7.78
C GLU A 79 4.90 -5.20 8.26
N VAL A 80 5.36 -5.07 9.51
CA VAL A 80 5.93 -3.82 10.03
C VAL A 80 7.17 -3.41 9.24
N THR A 81 8.07 -4.34 8.96
CA THR A 81 9.30 -4.06 8.20
C THR A 81 8.95 -3.50 6.82
N TRP A 82 7.91 -4.04 6.19
CA TRP A 82 7.45 -3.55 4.90
C TRP A 82 6.70 -2.22 4.99
N LEU A 83 5.84 -2.04 6.00
CA LEU A 83 5.19 -0.76 6.30
C LEU A 83 6.22 0.35 6.47
N ARG A 84 7.31 0.09 7.20
CA ARG A 84 8.43 1.03 7.33
C ARG A 84 9.05 1.35 5.98
N SER A 85 9.27 0.35 5.13
CA SER A 85 9.83 0.59 3.79
C SER A 85 8.92 1.43 2.89
N MET A 86 7.61 1.46 3.18
CA MET A 86 6.62 2.27 2.46
C MET A 86 6.54 3.68 3.07
N ILE A 87 6.26 3.78 4.37
CA ILE A 87 5.97 5.05 5.09
C ILE A 87 7.23 5.91 5.26
N LEU A 88 8.40 5.29 5.35
CA LEU A 88 9.66 6.02 5.50
C LEU A 88 10.38 6.21 4.16
N ALA A 89 9.75 5.83 3.03
CA ALA A 89 10.39 5.86 1.71
C ALA A 89 10.75 7.28 1.26
N ASP A 90 9.91 8.26 1.58
CA ASP A 90 10.09 9.67 1.25
C ASP A 90 10.70 10.48 2.42
N GLY A 91 11.00 9.79 3.53
CA GLY A 91 11.55 10.35 4.75
C GLY A 91 10.57 11.22 5.56
N LYS A 92 9.27 11.25 5.23
CA LYS A 92 8.27 12.06 5.91
C LYS A 92 6.95 11.32 6.06
N VAL A 93 6.50 11.18 7.31
CA VAL A 93 5.18 10.61 7.57
C VAL A 93 4.09 11.67 7.39
N ASP A 94 3.27 11.51 6.37
CA ASP A 94 2.16 12.42 6.09
C ASP A 94 0.87 12.05 6.85
N GLU A 95 -0.15 12.91 6.81
CA GLU A 95 -1.41 12.65 7.53
C GLU A 95 -2.18 11.42 7.00
N ARG A 96 -1.93 10.99 5.76
CA ARG A 96 -2.59 9.83 5.15
C ARG A 96 -1.96 8.55 5.64
N GLU A 97 -0.64 8.51 5.73
CA GLU A 97 0.11 7.41 6.33
C GLU A 97 -0.21 7.28 7.82
N LYS A 98 -0.30 8.42 8.53
CA LYS A 98 -0.79 8.40 9.91
C LYS A 98 -2.20 7.86 10.02
N LYS A 99 -3.09 8.23 9.09
CA LYS A 99 -4.45 7.68 9.03
C LYS A 99 -4.44 6.17 8.79
N LEU A 100 -3.62 5.68 7.86
CA LEU A 100 -3.44 4.24 7.63
C LEU A 100 -3.00 3.52 8.92
N LEU A 101 -2.00 4.02 9.63
CA LEU A 101 -1.54 3.42 10.88
C LEU A 101 -2.63 3.38 11.96
N ARG A 102 -3.48 4.42 12.05
CA ARG A 102 -4.64 4.44 12.96
C ARG A 102 -5.68 3.39 12.57
N GLU A 103 -6.01 3.27 11.29
CA GLU A 103 -6.95 2.26 10.79
C GLU A 103 -6.43 0.84 11.03
N LEU A 104 -5.16 0.58 10.69
CA LEU A 104 -4.49 -0.69 10.95
C LEU A 104 -4.55 -1.07 12.44
N LYS A 105 -4.22 -0.13 13.33
CA LYS A 105 -4.29 -0.38 14.79
C LYS A 105 -5.71 -0.67 15.28
N GLY A 106 -6.72 -0.06 14.67
CA GLY A 106 -8.12 -0.23 15.05
C GLY A 106 -8.77 -1.51 14.50
N GLU A 107 -8.33 -1.96 13.32
CA GLU A 107 -8.89 -3.13 12.63
C GLU A 107 -8.10 -4.43 12.90
N ALA A 108 -6.81 -4.34 13.24
CA ALA A 108 -5.99 -5.50 13.56
C ALA A 108 -6.47 -6.18 14.86
N LYS A 109 -6.57 -7.51 14.81
CA LYS A 109 -6.91 -8.34 15.99
C LYS A 109 -5.71 -8.50 16.93
N ALA A 110 -4.51 -8.49 16.37
CA ALA A 110 -3.25 -8.56 17.09
C ALA A 110 -2.22 -7.66 16.43
N ILE A 111 -1.35 -7.04 17.23
CA ILE A 111 -0.24 -6.22 16.74
C ILE A 111 1.05 -6.65 17.43
N SER A 112 2.15 -6.59 16.70
CA SER A 112 3.49 -6.84 17.22
C SER A 112 4.03 -5.61 17.99
N PRO A 113 4.98 -5.81 18.93
CA PRO A 113 5.67 -4.70 19.60
C PRO A 113 6.34 -3.73 18.61
N GLU A 114 6.83 -4.24 17.49
CA GLU A 114 7.42 -3.45 16.42
C GLU A 114 6.41 -2.51 15.76
N PHE A 115 5.14 -2.95 15.62
CA PHE A 115 4.08 -2.08 15.12
C PHE A 115 3.75 -0.98 16.13
N ASP A 116 3.69 -1.29 17.42
CA ASP A 116 3.48 -0.28 18.46
C ASP A 116 4.61 0.76 18.49
N GLN A 117 5.86 0.33 18.28
CA GLN A 117 7.00 1.23 18.15
C GLN A 117 6.86 2.13 16.91
N LEU A 118 6.56 1.56 15.75
CA LEU A 118 6.32 2.34 14.52
C LEU A 118 5.20 3.36 14.72
N TYR A 119 4.09 2.92 15.33
CA TYR A 119 2.96 3.78 15.62
C TYR A 119 3.37 4.95 16.54
N ALA A 120 4.14 4.68 17.60
CA ALA A 120 4.64 5.74 18.49
C ALA A 120 5.57 6.72 17.75
N GLU A 121 6.50 6.21 16.94
CA GLU A 121 7.43 7.03 16.14
C GLU A 121 6.71 7.93 15.14
N CYS A 122 5.59 7.49 14.56
CA CYS A 122 4.89 8.21 13.49
C CYS A 122 3.73 9.09 13.99
N ILE A 123 3.09 8.71 15.10
CA ILE A 123 1.84 9.34 15.59
C ILE A 123 2.07 10.14 16.87
N LEU A 124 2.98 9.69 17.74
CA LEU A 124 3.21 10.30 19.06
C LEU A 124 4.47 11.18 19.11
N ALA A 125 5.31 11.13 18.08
CA ALA A 125 6.46 12.02 17.90
C ALA A 125 6.03 13.43 17.43
#